data_AF-A0A2T3E9N1-F1
#
_entry.id   AF-A0A2T3E9N1-F1
#
_cell.length_a   1.000
_cell.length_b   1.000
_cell.length_c   1.000
_cell.angle_alpha   90.00
_cell.angle_beta   90.00
_cell.angle_gamma   90.00
#
_symmetry.space_group_name_H-M   'P 1'
#
loop_
_entity.id
_entity.type
_entity.pdbx_description
1 polymer ?
#
loop_
_entity_poly.entity_id
_entity_poly.type
_entity_poly.pdbx_seq_one_letter_code
_entity_poly.pdbx_strand_id
1 'polypeptide(L)'
;MLGLLDYLKLGAGIAVGVLITSLYWTGVPILNDYPILKNIPLLGDIAVGHVQAVKDEALKGYVLESEKTTAEAKVAEMERQRNASAQALEEARKRQAADDAAELAKDAQTDIEIADYEKKLAAANRQCLADPADVQFLQSH
;
A
#
# COMPACT_ATOMS: atom_id res chain seq x y z
N MET A 1 0.08 -7.48 -78.43
CA MET A 1 1.41 -7.83 -77.91
C MET A 1 1.77 -6.77 -76.88
N LEU A 2 1.88 -7.14 -75.60
CA LEU A 2 2.36 -6.22 -74.56
C LEU A 2 3.85 -5.99 -74.80
N GLY A 3 4.25 -4.74 -74.97
CA GLY A 3 5.66 -4.39 -75.21
C GLY A 3 6.50 -4.59 -73.95
N LEU A 4 7.82 -4.71 -74.10
CA LEU A 4 8.76 -4.71 -72.97
C LEU A 4 8.54 -3.51 -72.03
N LEU A 5 8.12 -2.38 -72.60
CA LEU A 5 7.78 -1.15 -71.88
C LEU A 5 6.52 -1.29 -71.01
N ASP A 6 5.54 -2.09 -71.41
CA ASP A 6 4.31 -2.32 -70.63
C ASP A 6 4.59 -3.18 -69.40
N TYR A 7 5.47 -4.19 -69.54
CA TYR A 7 5.96 -4.98 -68.40
C TYR A 7 6.78 -4.15 -67.42
N LEU A 8 7.61 -3.21 -67.93
CA LEU A 8 8.38 -2.31 -67.07
C LEU A 8 7.45 -1.38 -66.26
N LYS A 9 6.42 -0.82 -66.89
CA LYS A 9 5.43 0.03 -66.21
C LYS A 9 4.62 -0.74 -65.17
N LEU A 10 4.21 -1.97 -65.49
CA LEU A 10 3.47 -2.83 -64.58
C LEU A 10 4.32 -3.25 -63.38
N GLY A 11 5.59 -3.63 -63.62
CA GLY A 11 6.56 -3.94 -62.57
C GLY A 11 6.88 -2.74 -61.68
N ALA A 12 7.04 -1.55 -62.27
CA ALA A 12 7.25 -0.31 -61.52
C ALA A 12 6.03 0.03 -60.64
N GLY A 13 4.81 -0.14 -61.14
CA GLY A 13 3.59 0.06 -60.36
C GLY A 13 3.48 -0.86 -59.15
N ILE A 14 3.80 -2.15 -59.33
CA ILE A 14 3.82 -3.12 -58.22
C ILE A 14 4.89 -2.75 -57.19
N ALA A 15 6.11 -2.40 -57.63
CA ALA A 15 7.19 -2.02 -56.73
C ALA A 15 6.84 -0.79 -55.89
N VAL A 16 6.23 0.23 -56.49
CA VAL A 16 5.75 1.42 -55.79
C VAL A 16 4.64 1.07 -54.79
N GLY A 17 3.69 0.22 -55.18
CA GLY A 17 2.62 -0.25 -54.29
C GLY A 17 3.16 -0.96 -53.06
N VAL A 18 4.07 -1.92 -53.24
CA VAL A 18 4.72 -2.65 -52.14
C VAL A 18 5.48 -1.69 -51.23
N LEU A 19 6.23 -0.74 -51.80
CA LEU A 19 6.99 0.25 -51.05
C LEU A 19 6.08 1.14 -50.19
N ILE A 20 4.97 1.65 -50.75
CA ILE A 20 4.01 2.47 -50.00
C ILE A 20 3.37 1.66 -48.87
N THR A 21 2.95 0.42 -49.12
CA THR A 21 2.34 -0.42 -48.08
C THR A 21 3.34 -0.80 -46.99
N SER A 22 4.59 -1.04 -47.36
CA SER A 22 5.69 -1.30 -46.41
C SER A 22 5.90 -0.08 -45.51
N LEU A 23 6.07 1.11 -46.09
CA LEU A 23 6.24 2.35 -45.34
C LEU A 23 5.06 2.67 -44.41
N TYR A 24 3.83 2.33 -44.80
CA TYR A 24 2.65 2.52 -43.94
C TYR A 24 2.69 1.60 -42.69
N TRP A 25 3.10 0.34 -42.86
CA TRP A 25 3.17 -0.63 -41.77
C TRP A 25 4.40 -0.45 -40.89
N THR A 26 5.58 -0.20 -41.48
CA THR A 26 6.86 -0.10 -40.77
C THR A 26 7.27 1.33 -40.40
N GLY A 27 6.60 2.35 -40.95
CA GLY A 27 7.02 3.74 -40.84
C GLY A 27 8.13 4.10 -41.83
N VAL A 28 8.47 5.39 -41.89
CA VAL A 28 9.58 5.90 -42.71
C VAL A 28 10.90 5.68 -41.97
N PRO A 29 11.84 4.84 -42.49
CA PRO A 29 13.04 4.43 -41.76
C PRO A 29 13.90 5.59 -41.25
N ILE A 30 13.94 6.70 -41.99
CA ILE A 30 14.76 7.87 -41.66
C ILE A 30 14.11 8.73 -40.56
N LEU A 31 12.78 8.69 -40.44
CA LEU A 31 12.03 9.56 -39.51
C LEU A 31 11.60 8.83 -38.24
N ASN A 32 11.59 7.50 -38.23
CA ASN A 32 11.20 6.67 -37.08
C ASN A 32 12.14 6.85 -35.87
N ASP A 33 13.43 7.13 -36.11
CA ASP A 33 14.46 7.26 -35.07
C ASP A 33 14.41 8.61 -34.32
N TYR A 34 13.62 9.58 -34.79
CA TYR A 34 13.54 10.90 -34.16
C TYR A 34 12.38 10.98 -33.16
N PRO A 35 12.65 11.02 -31.83
CA PRO A 35 11.61 11.02 -30.80
C PRO A 35 10.73 12.28 -30.82
N ILE A 36 11.23 13.39 -31.37
CA ILE A 36 10.51 14.67 -31.49
C ILE A 36 9.31 14.55 -32.44
N LEU A 37 9.41 13.72 -33.48
CA LEU A 37 8.35 13.55 -34.48
C LEU A 37 7.19 12.67 -33.96
N LYS A 38 7.42 11.82 -32.93
CA LYS A 38 6.40 10.97 -32.32
C LYS A 38 5.28 11.74 -31.62
N ASN A 39 5.59 12.95 -31.14
CA ASN A 39 4.64 13.79 -30.39
C ASN A 39 3.82 14.73 -31.29
N ILE A 40 4.01 14.68 -32.62
CA ILE A 40 3.27 15.52 -33.57
C ILE A 40 2.07 14.74 -34.09
N PRO A 41 0.82 15.14 -33.77
CA PRO A 41 -0.40 14.35 -34.02
C PRO A 41 -0.75 14.09 -35.50
N LEU A 42 -0.03 14.70 -36.45
CA LEU A 42 -0.25 14.49 -37.90
C LEU A 42 0.91 13.75 -38.60
N LEU A 43 2.12 13.82 -38.04
CA LEU A 43 3.34 13.31 -38.66
C LEU A 43 3.94 12.11 -37.91
N GLY A 44 3.59 11.93 -36.63
CA GLY A 44 4.07 10.84 -35.79
C GLY A 44 3.60 9.47 -36.29
N ASP A 45 2.33 9.32 -36.65
CA ASP A 45 1.77 8.04 -37.09
C ASP A 45 2.37 7.54 -38.41
N ILE A 46 2.74 8.47 -39.30
CA ILE A 46 3.38 8.16 -40.59
C ILE A 46 4.88 7.85 -40.39
N ALA A 47 5.55 8.53 -39.45
CA ALA A 47 6.96 8.33 -39.17
C ALA A 47 7.24 7.01 -38.44
N VAL A 48 6.37 6.63 -37.51
CA VAL A 48 6.57 5.49 -36.59
C VAL A 48 5.92 4.19 -37.10
N GLY A 49 4.95 4.31 -38.00
CA GLY A 49 4.24 3.17 -38.60
C GLY A 49 3.02 2.74 -37.77
N HIS A 50 1.97 2.31 -38.47
CA HIS A 50 0.66 2.01 -37.85
C HIS A 50 0.74 0.89 -36.79
N VAL A 51 1.61 -0.11 -36.99
CA VAL A 51 1.76 -1.24 -36.06
C VAL A 51 2.25 -0.78 -34.69
N GLN A 52 3.17 0.17 -34.66
CA GLN A 52 3.79 0.61 -33.42
C GLN A 52 2.85 1.52 -32.63
N ALA A 53 2.07 2.37 -33.30
CA ALA A 53 1.03 3.18 -32.66
C ALA A 53 -0.04 2.30 -31.97
N VAL A 54 -0.52 1.24 -32.65
CA VAL A 54 -1.49 0.30 -32.08
C VAL A 54 -0.90 -0.48 -30.89
N LYS A 55 0.37 -0.87 -30.96
CA LYS A 55 1.07 -1.53 -29.84
C LYS A 55 1.16 -0.61 -28.61
N ASP A 56 1.54 0.64 -28.81
CA ASP A 56 1.71 1.59 -27.72
C ASP A 56 0.37 1.89 -27.03
N GLU A 57 -0.73 1.99 -27.80
CA GLU A 57 -2.07 2.14 -27.26
C GLU A 57 -2.53 0.89 -26.47
N ALA A 58 -2.32 -0.31 -27.01
CA ALA A 58 -2.63 -1.54 -26.32
C ALA A 58 -1.82 -1.68 -25.01
N LEU A 59 -0.52 -1.34 -25.03
CA LEU A 59 0.34 -1.36 -23.86
C LEU A 59 -0.14 -0.39 -22.77
N LYS A 60 -0.60 0.82 -23.15
CA LYS A 60 -1.19 1.77 -22.19
C LYS A 60 -2.42 1.19 -21.49
N GLY A 61 -3.28 0.49 -22.23
CA GLY A 61 -4.43 -0.21 -21.66
C GLY A 61 -4.01 -1.28 -20.63
N TYR A 62 -3.04 -2.11 -20.99
CA TYR A 62 -2.49 -3.13 -20.07
C TYR A 62 -1.82 -2.54 -18.83
N VAL A 63 -1.07 -1.45 -18.98
CA VAL A 63 -0.44 -0.77 -17.84
C VAL A 63 -1.50 -0.26 -16.88
N LEU A 64 -2.54 0.43 -17.36
CA LEU A 64 -3.63 0.93 -16.52
C LEU A 64 -4.37 -0.20 -15.79
N GLU A 65 -4.62 -1.33 -16.45
CA GLU A 65 -5.24 -2.50 -15.82
C GLU A 65 -4.31 -3.14 -14.77
N SER A 66 -3.01 -3.25 -15.07
CA SER A 66 -2.02 -3.74 -14.10
C SER A 66 -1.89 -2.83 -12.87
N GLU A 67 -1.97 -1.52 -13.04
CA GLU A 67 -1.95 -0.56 -11.94
C GLU A 67 -3.20 -0.69 -11.07
N LYS A 68 -4.37 -0.86 -11.69
CA LYS A 68 -5.63 -1.08 -10.99
C LYS A 68 -5.62 -2.37 -10.17
N THR A 69 -5.23 -3.48 -10.77
CA THR A 69 -5.16 -4.78 -10.07
C THR A 69 -4.16 -4.74 -8.90
N THR A 70 -3.03 -4.06 -9.08
CA THR A 70 -2.04 -3.86 -8.01
C THR A 70 -2.61 -3.00 -6.88
N ALA A 71 -3.35 -1.95 -7.19
CA ALA A 71 -4.00 -1.10 -6.19
C ALA A 71 -5.06 -1.87 -5.40
N GLU A 72 -5.91 -2.66 -6.07
CA GLU A 72 -6.92 -3.52 -5.45
C GLU A 72 -6.28 -4.57 -4.53
N ALA A 73 -5.19 -5.22 -4.97
CA ALA A 73 -4.45 -6.17 -4.14
C ALA A 73 -3.87 -5.51 -2.87
N LYS A 74 -3.35 -4.28 -2.99
CA LYS A 74 -2.83 -3.53 -1.83
C LYS A 74 -3.95 -3.20 -0.83
N VAL A 75 -5.13 -2.82 -1.30
CA VAL A 75 -6.29 -2.58 -0.42
C VAL A 75 -6.71 -3.85 0.30
N ALA A 76 -6.79 -4.98 -0.41
CA ALA A 76 -7.13 -6.27 0.20
C ALA A 76 -6.12 -6.70 1.28
N GLU A 77 -4.82 -6.51 1.06
CA GLU A 77 -3.79 -6.78 2.07
C GLU A 77 -3.89 -5.83 3.27
N MET A 78 -4.14 -4.54 3.05
CA MET A 78 -4.34 -3.58 4.14
C MET A 78 -5.57 -3.93 4.97
N GLU A 79 -6.66 -4.38 4.37
CA GLU A 79 -7.84 -4.84 5.10
C GLU A 79 -7.56 -6.07 5.94
N ARG A 80 -6.80 -7.05 5.43
CA ARG A 80 -6.36 -8.22 6.22
C ARG A 80 -5.55 -7.81 7.44
N GLN A 81 -4.57 -6.92 7.26
CA GLN A 81 -3.75 -6.42 8.36
C GLN A 81 -4.60 -5.65 9.38
N ARG A 82 -5.49 -4.76 8.92
CA ARG A 82 -6.41 -4.02 9.81
C ARG A 82 -7.32 -4.94 10.60
N ASN A 83 -7.87 -5.99 9.97
CA ASN A 83 -8.73 -6.95 10.65
C ASN A 83 -7.96 -7.74 11.71
N ALA A 84 -6.74 -8.21 11.40
CA ALA A 84 -5.88 -8.87 12.37
C ALA A 84 -5.51 -7.94 13.54
N SER A 85 -5.14 -6.69 13.26
CA SER A 85 -4.85 -5.68 14.29
C SER A 85 -6.08 -5.34 15.13
N ALA A 86 -7.26 -5.26 14.53
CA ALA A 86 -8.50 -4.99 15.25
C ALA A 86 -8.83 -6.11 16.25
N GLN A 87 -8.64 -7.38 15.86
CA GLN A 87 -8.81 -8.52 16.76
C GLN A 87 -7.82 -8.48 17.93
N ALA A 88 -6.53 -8.25 17.64
CA ALA A 88 -5.51 -8.16 18.68
C ALA A 88 -5.76 -7.01 19.67
N LEU A 89 -6.20 -5.84 19.17
CA LEU A 89 -6.55 -4.69 20.02
C LEU A 89 -7.78 -4.94 20.87
N GLU A 90 -8.77 -5.66 20.35
CA GLU A 90 -9.97 -6.00 21.10
C GLU A 90 -9.66 -7.01 22.22
N GLU A 91 -8.83 -8.01 21.95
CA GLU A 91 -8.34 -8.93 22.98
C GLU A 91 -7.51 -8.22 24.06
N ALA A 92 -6.62 -7.32 23.67
CA ALA A 92 -5.83 -6.52 24.61
C ALA A 92 -6.73 -5.63 25.49
N ARG A 93 -7.74 -4.96 24.90
CA ARG A 93 -8.70 -4.15 25.66
C ARG A 93 -9.50 -5.00 26.66
N LYS A 94 -9.91 -6.21 26.28
CA LYS A 94 -10.60 -7.13 27.20
C LYS A 94 -9.71 -7.56 28.37
N ARG A 95 -8.43 -7.83 28.12
CA ARG A 95 -7.47 -8.18 29.18
C ARG A 95 -7.25 -7.02 30.13
N GLN A 96 -7.03 -5.81 29.60
CA GLN A 96 -6.89 -4.60 30.42
C GLN A 96 -8.13 -4.38 31.30
N ALA A 97 -9.33 -4.45 30.75
CA ALA A 97 -10.56 -4.29 31.54
C ALA A 97 -10.73 -5.37 32.62
N ALA A 98 -10.26 -6.59 32.39
CA ALA A 98 -10.28 -7.66 33.38
C ALA A 98 -9.22 -7.45 34.47
N ASP A 99 -8.03 -6.99 34.10
CA ASP A 99 -6.95 -6.67 35.03
C ASP A 99 -7.35 -5.49 35.93
N ASP A 100 -7.91 -4.41 35.35
CA ASP A 100 -8.42 -3.24 36.09
C ASP A 100 -9.53 -3.65 37.08
N ALA A 101 -10.47 -4.51 36.64
CA ALA A 101 -11.53 -5.01 37.50
C ALA A 101 -10.99 -5.89 38.64
N ALA A 102 -9.96 -6.68 38.38
CA ALA A 102 -9.30 -7.50 39.39
C ALA A 102 -8.50 -6.66 40.38
N GLU A 103 -7.86 -5.58 39.92
CA GLU A 103 -7.15 -4.62 40.77
C GLU A 103 -8.13 -3.90 41.71
N LEU A 104 -9.22 -3.36 41.18
CA LEU A 104 -10.27 -2.72 42.00
C LEU A 104 -10.85 -3.67 43.06
N ALA A 105 -11.04 -4.95 42.73
CA ALA A 105 -11.51 -5.94 43.69
C ALA A 105 -10.48 -6.23 44.79
N LYS A 106 -9.18 -6.30 44.43
CA LYS A 106 -8.09 -6.48 45.40
C LYS A 106 -7.92 -5.28 46.30
N ASP A 107 -8.03 -4.08 45.75
CA ASP A 107 -7.94 -2.83 46.52
C ASP A 107 -9.08 -2.75 47.53
N ALA A 108 -10.32 -3.01 47.10
CA ALA A 108 -11.48 -3.04 47.99
C ALA A 108 -11.34 -4.11 49.10
N GLN A 109 -10.79 -5.29 48.77
CA GLN A 109 -10.50 -6.33 49.76
C GLN A 109 -9.42 -5.87 50.75
N THR A 110 -8.36 -5.24 50.25
CA THR A 110 -7.24 -4.73 51.05
C THR A 110 -7.72 -3.64 52.00
N ASP A 111 -8.58 -2.72 51.56
CA ASP A 111 -9.17 -1.68 52.40
C ASP A 111 -9.99 -2.25 53.56
N ILE A 112 -10.78 -3.31 53.29
CA ILE A 112 -11.55 -4.01 54.34
C ILE A 112 -10.59 -4.65 55.35
N GLU A 113 -9.54 -5.33 54.87
CA GLU A 113 -8.54 -5.98 55.73
C GLU A 113 -7.79 -4.96 56.59
N ILE A 114 -7.37 -3.82 56.00
CA ILE A 114 -6.73 -2.71 56.72
C ILE A 114 -7.65 -2.20 57.83
N ALA A 115 -8.91 -1.89 57.52
CA ALA A 115 -9.87 -1.39 58.50
C ALA A 115 -10.09 -2.39 59.66
N ASP A 116 -10.09 -3.69 59.37
CA ASP A 116 -10.21 -4.72 60.40
C ASP A 116 -8.93 -4.88 61.23
N TYR A 117 -7.74 -4.72 60.63
CA TYR A 117 -6.48 -4.66 61.38
C TYR A 117 -6.41 -3.42 62.28
N GLU A 118 -6.85 -2.26 61.80
CA GLU A 118 -6.91 -1.03 62.59
C GLU A 118 -7.80 -1.19 63.83
N LYS A 119 -8.99 -1.81 63.69
CA LYS A 119 -9.86 -2.11 64.83
C LYS A 119 -9.18 -3.02 65.86
N LYS A 120 -8.47 -4.06 65.40
CA LYS A 120 -7.74 -5.00 66.29
C LYS A 120 -6.62 -4.28 67.04
N LEU A 121 -5.89 -3.38 66.38
CA LEU A 121 -4.82 -2.59 67.00
C LEU A 121 -5.38 -1.58 68.02
N ALA A 122 -6.48 -0.91 67.69
CA ALA A 122 -7.18 -0.01 68.61
C ALA A 122 -7.69 -0.76 69.86
N ALA A 123 -8.27 -1.95 69.68
CA ALA A 123 -8.69 -2.81 70.80
C ALA A 123 -7.51 -3.26 71.69
N ALA A 124 -6.31 -3.37 71.12
CA ALA A 124 -5.08 -3.65 71.84
C ALA A 124 -4.41 -2.39 72.46
N ASN A 125 -5.04 -1.20 72.38
CA ASN A 125 -4.47 0.09 72.80
C ASN A 125 -3.10 0.41 72.16
N ARG A 126 -2.81 -0.15 70.98
CA ARG A 126 -1.62 0.21 70.18
C ARG A 126 -2.07 1.15 69.08
N GLN A 127 -1.91 2.45 69.30
CA GLN A 127 -2.24 3.46 68.29
C GLN A 127 -1.20 3.43 67.16
N CYS A 128 -1.65 3.47 65.91
CA CYS A 128 -0.82 3.56 64.70
C CYS A 128 -0.16 4.94 64.52
N LEU A 129 0.21 5.63 65.60
CA LEU A 129 1.12 6.77 65.50
C LEU A 129 2.53 6.20 65.63
N ALA A 130 3.28 6.16 64.51
CA ALA A 130 4.73 6.10 64.60
C ALA A 130 5.16 7.32 65.41
N ASP A 131 5.81 7.09 66.56
CA ASP A 131 6.28 8.20 67.36
C ASP A 131 7.46 8.89 66.65
N PRO A 132 7.82 10.13 67.03
CA PRO A 132 8.94 10.84 66.41
C PRO A 132 10.28 10.08 66.49
N ALA A 133 10.49 9.22 67.50
CA ALA A 133 11.67 8.37 67.64
C ALA A 133 11.63 7.17 66.68
N ASP A 134 10.46 6.57 66.42
CA ASP A 134 10.29 5.52 65.40
C ASP A 134 10.63 6.04 63.99
N VAL A 135 10.17 7.25 63.66
CA VAL A 135 10.49 7.91 62.37
C VAL A 135 11.99 8.22 62.27
N GLN A 136 12.61 8.67 63.37
CA GLN A 136 14.03 9.00 63.40
C GLN A 136 14.93 7.76 63.30
N PHE A 137 14.49 6.62 63.85
CA PHE A 137 15.17 5.34 63.68
C PHE A 137 15.18 4.89 62.22
N LEU A 138 14.04 4.99 61.52
CA LEU A 138 13.94 4.64 60.10
C LEU A 138 14.73 5.57 59.17
N GLN A 139 14.98 6.82 59.56
CA GLN A 139 15.76 7.78 58.77
C GLN A 139 17.28 7.67 59.01
N SER A 140 17.71 6.99 60.08
CA SER A 140 19.13 6.83 60.45
C SER A 140 19.71 5.46 60.07
N HIS A 141 18.94 4.64 59.37
CA HIS A 141 19.35 3.37 58.76
C HIS A 141 19.01 3.37 57.27
#